data_AF-A0A6N0LNC6-F1
#
_entry.id   AF-A0A6N0LNC6-F1
#
_cell.length_a   1.000
_cell.length_b   1.000
_cell.length_c   1.000
_cell.angle_alpha   90.00
_cell.angle_beta   90.00
_cell.angle_gamma   90.00
#
_symmetry.space_group_name_H-M   'P 1'
#
loop_
_entity.id
_entity.type
_entity.pdbx_description
1 polymer ?
#
loop_
_entity_poly.entity_id
_entity_poly.type
_entity_poly.pdbx_seq_one_letter_code
_entity_poly.pdbx_strand_id
1 'polypeptide(L)'
;MNKKQIILPTLLFATILIGGMTGCTSSKSPDVSQGDNSGTKVSDTNTSAPSSPGANTPERAQKREAIRQQVEAVLTPDQVKELSTKLQQGEKMRKAVFSLNLTAEQKTKIQDIFKAAYPRRKG
;
A
#
# COMPACT_ATOMS: atom_id res chain seq x y z
N MET A 1 9.41 -34.49 -34.89
CA MET A 1 10.29 -33.81 -33.91
C MET A 1 10.07 -32.32 -34.09
N ASN A 2 9.08 -31.75 -33.41
CA ASN A 2 8.52 -30.44 -33.76
C ASN A 2 9.08 -29.37 -32.82
N LYS A 3 9.99 -28.53 -33.34
CA LYS A 3 10.61 -27.41 -32.62
C LYS A 3 9.59 -26.27 -32.52
N LYS A 4 9.17 -25.94 -31.30
CA LYS A 4 8.31 -24.76 -31.05
C LYS A 4 9.21 -23.52 -30.94
N GLN A 5 9.14 -22.68 -31.98
CA GLN A 5 9.77 -21.36 -32.04
C GLN A 5 8.99 -20.41 -31.13
N ILE A 6 9.65 -19.84 -30.12
CA ILE A 6 9.09 -18.81 -29.24
C ILE A 6 9.47 -17.46 -29.84
N ILE A 7 8.47 -16.75 -30.37
CA ILE A 7 8.62 -15.40 -30.91
C ILE A 7 8.56 -14.43 -29.72
N LEU A 8 9.68 -13.75 -29.43
CA LEU A 8 9.72 -12.63 -28.48
C LEU A 8 9.15 -11.37 -29.16
N PRO A 9 8.16 -10.67 -28.58
CA PRO A 9 7.80 -9.34 -29.02
C PRO A 9 8.75 -8.31 -28.39
N THR A 10 9.58 -7.70 -29.22
CA THR A 10 10.30 -6.46 -28.93
C THR A 10 9.30 -5.31 -28.71
N LEU A 11 9.20 -4.83 -27.47
CA LEU A 11 8.42 -3.65 -27.10
C LEU A 11 9.31 -2.41 -27.14
N LEU A 12 8.97 -1.51 -28.07
CA LEU A 12 9.62 -0.25 -28.38
C LEU A 12 9.19 0.80 -27.35
N PHE A 13 10.12 1.29 -26.53
CA PHE A 13 9.85 2.33 -25.52
C PHE A 13 9.67 3.70 -26.20
N ALA A 14 8.44 4.20 -26.24
CA ALA A 14 8.14 5.58 -26.59
C ALA A 14 8.14 6.45 -25.33
N THR A 15 9.15 7.31 -25.20
CA THR A 15 9.24 8.37 -24.19
C THR A 15 8.27 9.50 -24.52
N ILE A 16 7.30 9.78 -23.63
CA ILE A 16 6.48 10.99 -23.70
C ILE A 16 6.64 11.80 -22.40
N LEU A 17 6.82 13.10 -22.61
CA LEU A 17 7.28 14.13 -21.69
C LEU A 17 6.38 14.37 -20.46
N ILE A 18 7.07 14.63 -19.34
CA ILE A 18 6.55 15.06 -18.05
C ILE A 18 6.10 16.53 -18.15
N GLY A 19 4.84 16.80 -17.85
CA GLY A 19 4.32 18.17 -17.70
C GLY A 19 3.14 18.18 -16.73
N GLY A 20 3.34 18.74 -15.54
CA GLY A 20 2.29 18.93 -14.55
C GLY A 20 2.82 19.46 -13.23
N MET A 21 2.97 20.77 -13.12
CA MET A 21 3.16 21.44 -11.84
C MET A 21 1.81 21.52 -11.12
N THR A 22 1.65 20.80 -10.00
CA THR A 22 0.51 21.01 -9.10
C THR A 22 0.90 22.07 -8.08
N GLY A 23 0.32 23.26 -8.23
CA GLY A 23 0.42 24.34 -7.25
C GLY A 23 -0.22 23.96 -5.92
N CYS A 24 0.44 24.31 -4.82
CA CYS A 24 -0.12 24.23 -3.48
C CYS A 24 -1.09 25.39 -3.27
N THR A 25 -2.36 25.12 -2.96
CA THR A 25 -3.25 26.12 -2.37
C THR A 25 -3.38 25.82 -0.89
N SER A 26 -2.86 26.73 -0.08
CA SER A 26 -2.93 26.71 1.38
C SER A 26 -4.21 27.42 1.78
N SER A 27 -5.22 26.66 2.22
CA SER A 27 -6.47 27.24 2.73
C SER A 27 -6.49 27.18 4.24
N LYS A 28 -6.26 28.36 4.81
CA LYS A 28 -6.35 28.75 6.21
C LYS A 28 -7.76 28.52 6.77
N SER A 29 -7.85 27.97 7.98
CA SER A 29 -9.08 27.78 8.78
C SER A 29 -9.86 29.08 8.99
N PRO A 30 -11.12 28.95 9.45
CA PRO A 30 -11.57 29.72 10.60
C PRO A 30 -11.95 28.84 11.79
N ASP A 31 -11.62 29.40 12.94
CA ASP A 31 -11.99 29.08 14.31
C ASP A 31 -13.52 29.09 14.48
N VAL A 32 -14.08 28.07 15.15
CA VAL A 32 -15.33 28.18 15.89
C VAL A 32 -15.10 27.54 17.25
N SER A 33 -15.13 28.40 18.25
CA SER A 33 -15.07 28.08 19.67
C SER A 33 -16.32 27.38 20.19
N GLN A 34 -16.07 26.44 21.10
CA GLN A 34 -16.75 26.29 22.40
C GLN A 34 -18.18 25.73 22.45
N GLY A 35 -18.26 24.51 22.98
CA GLY A 35 -19.45 23.92 23.57
C GLY A 35 -19.01 23.01 24.72
N ASP A 36 -19.02 23.56 25.94
CA ASP A 36 -18.78 22.88 27.20
C ASP A 36 -19.82 21.77 27.46
N ASN A 37 -19.38 20.55 27.81
CA ASN A 37 -19.85 19.92 29.06
C ASN A 37 -19.05 18.65 29.45
N SER A 38 -18.26 18.83 30.52
CA SER A 38 -18.11 17.98 31.70
C SER A 38 -18.11 16.44 31.54
N GLY A 39 -16.96 15.83 31.88
CA GLY A 39 -16.91 14.40 32.17
C GLY A 39 -15.51 13.85 32.43
N THR A 40 -15.06 13.96 33.68
CA THR A 40 -13.95 13.26 34.35
C THR A 40 -12.55 13.88 34.33
N LYS A 41 -12.12 14.18 35.56
CA LYS A 41 -10.86 14.74 36.01
C LYS A 41 -9.88 13.61 36.26
N VAL A 42 -8.77 13.57 35.53
CA VAL A 42 -7.49 13.07 36.05
C VAL A 42 -6.37 13.87 35.40
N SER A 43 -5.73 14.72 36.19
CA SER A 43 -4.41 15.24 35.86
C SER A 43 -3.42 14.16 36.26
N ASP A 44 -2.56 13.71 35.34
CA ASP A 44 -1.20 13.34 35.70
C ASP A 44 -0.29 13.36 34.46
N THR A 45 0.90 13.87 34.75
CA THR A 45 2.11 14.07 33.96
C THR A 45 2.52 12.85 33.12
N ASN A 46 3.23 13.15 32.00
CA ASN A 46 4.43 12.45 31.53
C ASN A 46 4.39 11.87 30.10
N THR A 47 5.30 12.39 29.28
CA THR A 47 6.07 11.68 28.25
C THR A 47 5.34 11.09 27.03
N SER A 48 5.52 11.81 25.91
CA SER A 48 5.88 11.27 24.60
C SER A 48 5.05 10.12 24.03
N ALA A 49 3.94 10.46 23.38
CA ALA A 49 3.57 9.75 22.16
C ALA A 49 3.89 10.68 21.00
N PRO A 50 4.90 10.40 20.15
CA PRO A 50 5.04 11.12 18.91
C PRO A 50 3.73 10.87 18.17
N SER A 51 3.05 11.95 17.79
CA SER A 51 2.03 11.95 16.75
C SER A 51 2.54 11.05 15.63
N SER A 52 2.00 9.83 15.56
CA SER A 52 2.49 8.81 14.64
C SER A 52 2.40 9.45 13.26
N PRO A 53 3.51 9.59 12.52
CA PRO A 53 3.50 10.33 11.28
C PRO A 53 2.64 9.53 10.29
N GLY A 54 1.38 9.91 10.18
CA GLY A 54 0.47 9.55 9.10
C GLY A 54 0.91 10.13 7.75
N ALA A 55 2.13 10.67 7.67
CA ALA A 55 2.75 11.13 6.44
C ALA A 55 3.26 9.93 5.64
N ASN A 56 2.85 9.87 4.38
CA ASN A 56 3.34 8.96 3.36
C ASN A 56 4.84 9.19 3.13
N THR A 57 5.71 8.61 3.96
CA THR A 57 7.15 8.69 3.70
C THR A 57 7.46 7.93 2.41
N PRO A 58 8.34 8.46 1.53
CA PRO A 58 8.77 7.75 0.32
C PRO A 58 9.27 6.32 0.62
N GLU A 59 9.96 6.14 1.74
CA GLU A 59 10.42 4.82 2.22
C GLU A 59 9.26 3.84 2.41
N ARG A 60 8.15 4.28 3.01
CA ARG A 60 6.97 3.43 3.21
C ARG A 60 6.31 3.07 1.87
N ALA A 61 6.29 4.00 0.91
CA ALA A 61 5.76 3.74 -0.43
C ALA A 61 6.63 2.71 -1.17
N GLN A 62 7.95 2.88 -1.15
CA GLN A 62 8.90 1.93 -1.72
C GLN A 62 8.76 0.54 -1.09
N LYS A 63 8.66 0.47 0.24
CA LYS A 63 8.43 -0.80 0.94
C LYS A 63 7.13 -1.48 0.52
N ARG A 64 6.04 -0.73 0.37
CA ARG A 64 4.76 -1.27 -0.12
C ARG A 64 4.88 -1.81 -1.54
N GLU A 65 5.59 -1.10 -2.41
CA GLU A 65 5.81 -1.53 -3.79
C GLU A 65 6.66 -2.80 -3.86
N ALA A 66 7.74 -2.88 -3.09
CA ALA A 66 8.56 -4.10 -3.00
C ALA A 66 7.75 -5.31 -2.51
N ILE A 67 6.88 -5.11 -1.51
CA ILE A 67 5.98 -6.17 -1.02
C ILE A 67 4.98 -6.57 -2.11
N ARG A 68 4.43 -5.60 -2.84
CA ARG A 68 3.50 -5.85 -3.94
C ARG A 68 4.14 -6.73 -5.01
N GLN A 69 5.37 -6.40 -5.45
CA GLN A 69 6.10 -7.20 -6.43
C GLN A 69 6.35 -8.64 -5.96
N GLN A 70 6.71 -8.83 -4.68
CA GLN A 70 6.88 -10.18 -4.11
C GLN A 70 5.57 -10.97 -4.10
N VAL A 71 4.44 -10.30 -3.83
CA VAL A 71 3.12 -10.95 -3.89
C VAL A 71 2.75 -11.30 -5.32
N GLU A 72 2.92 -10.37 -6.27
CA GLU A 72 2.60 -10.58 -7.70
C GLU A 72 3.39 -11.76 -8.29
N ALA A 73 4.63 -11.99 -7.85
CA ALA A 73 5.45 -13.14 -8.26
C ALA A 73 4.88 -14.50 -7.82
N VAL A 74 3.97 -14.54 -6.84
CA VAL A 74 3.30 -15.76 -6.35
C VAL A 74 1.92 -15.95 -7.00
N LEU A 75 1.40 -14.91 -7.65
CA LEU A 75 0.08 -14.90 -8.28
C LEU A 75 0.15 -15.32 -9.75
N THR A 76 -0.98 -15.78 -10.27
CA THR A 76 -1.16 -15.96 -11.71
C THR A 76 -1.38 -14.61 -12.40
N PRO A 77 -1.16 -14.48 -13.72
CA PRO A 77 -1.40 -13.23 -14.44
C PRO A 77 -2.82 -12.68 -14.26
N ASP A 78 -3.83 -13.56 -14.23
CA ASP A 78 -5.23 -13.16 -14.03
C ASP A 78 -5.47 -12.62 -12.62
N GLN A 79 -4.88 -13.25 -11.60
CA GLN A 79 -4.95 -12.79 -10.21
C GLN A 79 -4.22 -11.45 -10.03
N VAL A 80 -3.13 -11.18 -10.75
CA VAL A 80 -2.45 -9.88 -10.75
C VAL A 80 -3.35 -8.79 -11.34
N LYS A 81 -4.07 -9.09 -12.42
CA LYS A 81 -5.03 -8.16 -13.02
C LYS A 81 -6.19 -7.83 -12.06
N GLU A 82 -6.74 -8.85 -11.39
CA GLU A 82 -7.79 -8.64 -10.38
C GLU A 82 -7.26 -7.84 -9.18
N LEU A 83 -6.05 -8.15 -8.71
CA LEU A 83 -5.38 -7.41 -7.64
C LEU A 83 -5.25 -5.93 -8.01
N SER A 84 -4.67 -5.62 -9.17
CA SER A 84 -4.47 -4.24 -9.61
C SER A 84 -5.78 -3.46 -9.72
N THR A 85 -6.85 -4.10 -10.18
CA THR A 85 -8.20 -3.50 -10.23
C THR A 85 -8.69 -3.14 -8.82
N LYS A 86 -8.59 -4.06 -7.86
CA LYS A 86 -8.98 -3.82 -6.46
C LYS A 86 -8.17 -2.70 -5.80
N LEU A 87 -6.88 -2.59 -6.13
CA LEU A 87 -6.03 -1.50 -5.63
C LEU A 87 -6.42 -0.14 -6.22
N GLN A 88 -6.74 -0.09 -7.52
CA GLN A 88 -7.26 1.12 -8.17
C GLN A 88 -8.59 1.57 -7.58
N GLN A 89 -9.42 0.62 -7.13
CA GLN A 89 -10.66 0.87 -6.38
C GLN A 89 -10.42 1.35 -4.93
N GLY A 90 -9.16 1.47 -4.49
CA GLY A 90 -8.80 1.94 -3.15
C GLY A 90 -8.78 0.85 -2.08
N GLU A 91 -8.87 -0.43 -2.46
CA GLU A 91 -8.78 -1.52 -1.49
C GLU A 91 -7.35 -1.65 -0.93
N LYS A 92 -7.23 -1.96 0.37
CA LYS A 92 -5.93 -2.14 1.02
C LYS A 92 -5.25 -3.41 0.48
N MET A 93 -3.97 -3.32 0.11
CA MET A 93 -3.13 -4.44 -0.38
C MET A 93 -3.45 -5.81 0.24
N ARG A 94 -3.35 -5.93 1.57
CA ARG A 94 -3.57 -7.21 2.26
C ARG A 94 -4.99 -7.74 2.06
N LYS A 95 -6.01 -6.86 2.10
CA LYS A 95 -7.42 -7.24 1.90
C LYS A 95 -7.66 -7.66 0.46
N ALA A 96 -7.17 -6.86 -0.50
CA ALA A 96 -7.31 -7.14 -1.93
C ALA A 96 -6.74 -8.52 -2.28
N VAL A 97 -5.51 -8.82 -1.85
CA VAL A 97 -4.84 -10.11 -2.12
C VAL A 97 -5.61 -11.29 -1.53
N PHE A 98 -6.04 -11.22 -0.25
CA PHE A 98 -6.76 -12.33 0.37
C PHE A 98 -8.22 -12.47 -0.08
N SER A 99 -8.73 -11.51 -0.86
CA SER A 99 -10.04 -11.61 -1.51
C SER A 99 -9.99 -12.31 -2.87
N LEU A 100 -8.79 -12.59 -3.40
CA LEU A 100 -8.62 -13.34 -4.64
C LEU A 100 -8.85 -14.83 -4.41
N ASN A 101 -9.12 -15.57 -5.49
CA ASN A 101 -9.20 -17.03 -5.49
C ASN A 101 -7.78 -17.66 -5.38
N LEU A 102 -7.15 -17.53 -4.21
CA LEU A 102 -5.81 -18.05 -3.93
C LEU A 102 -5.84 -19.55 -3.62
N THR A 103 -4.83 -20.29 -4.07
CA THR A 103 -4.57 -21.65 -3.59
C THR A 103 -4.02 -21.63 -2.15
N ALA A 104 -4.10 -22.77 -1.45
CA ALA A 104 -3.55 -22.90 -0.09
C ALA A 104 -2.04 -22.60 -0.03
N GLU A 105 -1.30 -23.02 -1.04
CA GLU A 105 0.14 -22.77 -1.16
C GLU A 105 0.44 -21.28 -1.36
N GLN A 106 -0.29 -20.63 -2.27
CA GLN A 106 -0.16 -19.18 -2.51
C GLN A 106 -0.48 -18.39 -1.24
N LYS A 107 -1.57 -18.73 -0.55
CA LYS A 107 -1.98 -18.10 0.70
C LYS A 107 -0.88 -18.16 1.77
N THR A 108 -0.22 -19.32 1.88
CA THR A 108 0.89 -19.52 2.82
C THR A 108 2.09 -18.64 2.48
N LYS A 109 2.56 -18.68 1.22
CA LYS A 109 3.69 -17.85 0.76
C LYS A 109 3.42 -16.35 0.96
N ILE A 110 2.22 -15.90 0.61
CA ILE A 110 1.80 -14.49 0.76
C ILE A 110 1.76 -14.09 2.24
N GLN A 111 1.25 -14.96 3.11
CA GLN A 111 1.22 -14.70 4.54
C GLN A 111 2.64 -14.52 5.10
N ASP A 112 3.60 -15.32 4.64
CA ASP A 112 4.99 -15.23 5.07
C ASP A 112 5.69 -13.98 4.55
N ILE A 113 5.44 -13.57 3.29
CA ILE A 113 5.87 -12.25 2.77
C ILE A 113 5.39 -11.13 3.70
N PHE A 114 4.10 -11.16 4.09
CA PHE A 114 3.53 -10.14 4.97
C PHE A 114 4.07 -10.18 6.40
N LYS A 115 4.39 -11.35 6.95
CA LYS A 115 5.03 -11.47 8.27
C LYS A 115 6.46 -10.92 8.23
N ALA A 116 7.23 -11.28 7.21
CA ALA A 116 8.60 -10.82 7.02
C ALA A 116 8.65 -9.29 6.81
N ALA A 117 7.70 -8.73 6.07
CA ALA A 117 7.62 -7.31 5.81
C ALA A 117 7.26 -6.47 7.04
N TYR A 118 6.46 -7.00 7.97
CA TYR A 118 5.99 -6.29 9.15
C TYR A 118 6.27 -7.11 10.40
N PRO A 119 7.55 -7.22 10.82
CA PRO A 119 7.86 -7.86 12.08
C PRO A 119 7.09 -7.13 13.18
N ARG A 120 6.31 -7.89 13.95
CA ARG A 120 5.69 -7.36 15.17
C ARG A 120 6.82 -6.78 16.01
N ARG A 121 6.84 -5.46 16.21
CA ARG A 121 7.72 -4.88 17.23
C ARG A 121 7.28 -5.51 18.54
N LYS A 122 8.14 -6.36 19.12
CA LYS A 122 8.02 -6.73 20.53
C LYS A 122 8.20 -5.42 21.31
N GLY A 123 7.13 -5.00 21.97
CA GLY A 123 7.19 -3.94 22.98
C GLY A 123 7.91 -4.44 24.21
#